data_AF-A0A2V6D5N9-F1
#
_entry.id   AF-A0A2V6D5N9-F1
#
_cell.length_a   1.000
_cell.length_b   1.000
_cell.length_c   1.000
_cell.angle_alpha   90.00
_cell.angle_beta   90.00
_cell.angle_gamma   90.00
#
_symmetry.space_group_name_H-M   'P 1'
#
loop_
_entity.id
_entity.type
_entity.pdbx_description
1 polymer ?
#
loop_
_entity_poly.entity_id
_entity_poly.type
_entity_poly.pdbx_seq_one_letter_code
_entity_poly.pdbx_strand_id
1 'polypeptide(L)' 'PDSEYATAFVKMFGELAAKNHAALVPNLLEGVVGEPKLNLPDGIHPNAAGHKILVENVWRVFEPIAREAAFK' A
#
# COMPACT_ATOMS: atom_id res chain seq x y z
N PRO A 1 6.21 8.20 10.50
CA PRO A 1 6.48 7.08 11.44
C PRO A 1 7.24 7.65 12.64
N ASP A 2 6.52 7.83 13.74
CA ASP A 2 7.00 8.65 14.86
C ASP A 2 7.80 7.80 15.86
N SER A 3 8.14 6.56 15.50
CA SER A 3 8.93 5.63 16.31
C SER A 3 9.98 4.88 15.50
N GLU A 4 11.06 4.47 16.20
CA GLU A 4 12.10 3.60 15.67
C GLU A 4 11.51 2.28 15.16
N TYR A 5 10.55 1.71 15.91
CA TYR A 5 9.84 0.50 15.52
C TYR A 5 9.12 0.66 14.17
N ALA A 6 8.35 1.74 13.98
CA ALA A 6 7.61 1.96 12.74
C ALA A 6 8.56 2.16 11.54
N THR A 7 9.68 2.84 11.76
CA THR A 7 10.72 3.01 10.74
C THR A 7 11.37 1.69 10.36
N ALA A 8 11.74 0.87 11.35
CA ALA A 8 12.30 -0.46 11.13
C ALA A 8 11.33 -1.40 10.42
N PHE A 9 10.04 -1.34 10.78
CA PHE A 9 8.98 -2.12 10.15
C PHE A 9 8.85 -1.79 8.67
N VAL A 10 8.76 -0.51 8.29
CA VAL A 10 8.67 -0.09 6.89
C VAL A 10 9.94 -0.48 6.11
N LYS A 11 11.12 -0.27 6.71
CA LYS A 11 12.41 -0.63 6.11
C LYS A 11 12.50 -2.12 5.78
N MET A 12 12.02 -2.98 6.67
CA MET A 12 12.02 -4.43 6.47
C MET A 12 11.31 -4.85 5.17
N PHE A 13 10.16 -4.25 4.83
CA PHE A 13 9.46 -4.58 3.58
C PHE A 13 10.20 -4.10 2.34
N GLY A 14 10.87 -2.93 2.42
CA GLY A 14 11.76 -2.44 1.37
C GLY A 14 12.90 -3.41 1.08
N GLU A 15 13.56 -3.90 2.13
CA GLU A 15 14.66 -4.86 2.03
C GLU A 15 14.20 -6.21 1.46
N LEU A 16 13.03 -6.71 1.90
CA LEU A 16 12.45 -7.94 1.37
C LEU A 16 12.09 -7.80 -0.11
N ALA A 17 11.51 -6.67 -0.53
CA ALA A 17 11.20 -6.45 -1.93
C ALA A 17 12.46 -6.48 -2.81
N ALA A 18 13.51 -5.77 -2.40
CA ALA A 18 14.80 -5.77 -3.10
C ALA A 18 15.43 -7.17 -3.16
N LYS A 19 15.47 -7.89 -2.04
CA LYS A 19 16.05 -9.25 -1.95
C LYS A 19 15.34 -10.27 -2.83
N ASN A 20 14.02 -10.15 -2.98
CA ASN A 20 13.20 -11.12 -3.71
C ASN A 20 12.87 -10.67 -5.14
N HIS A 21 13.41 -9.54 -5.61
CA HIS A 21 13.03 -8.93 -6.88
C HIS A 21 11.51 -8.74 -7.02
N ALA A 22 10.84 -8.43 -5.91
CA ALA A 22 9.42 -8.22 -5.86
C ALA A 22 9.09 -6.73 -6.03
N ALA A 23 7.98 -6.43 -6.69
CA ALA A 23 7.43 -5.09 -6.69
C ALA A 23 6.89 -4.74 -5.29
N LEU A 24 6.95 -3.45 -4.94
CA LEU A 24 6.56 -2.96 -3.63
C LEU A 24 5.55 -1.82 -3.76
N VAL A 25 4.44 -1.94 -3.04
CA VAL A 25 3.53 -0.82 -2.76
C VAL A 25 4.06 -0.13 -1.50
N PRO A 26 4.67 1.07 -1.60
CA PRO A 26 5.41 1.68 -0.49
C PRO A 26 4.51 2.09 0.68
N ASN A 27 3.26 2.45 0.41
CA ASN A 27 2.25 2.73 1.42
C ASN A 27 0.86 2.36 0.91
N LEU A 28 0.34 1.21 1.37
CA LEU A 28 -0.99 0.72 0.97
C LEU A 28 -2.11 1.70 1.37
N LEU A 29 -1.97 2.32 2.54
CA LEU A 29 -3.01 3.15 3.17
C LEU A 29 -2.85 4.65 2.89
N GLU A 30 -2.01 5.01 1.93
CA GLU A 30 -1.78 6.40 1.53
C GLU A 30 -3.10 7.10 1.20
N GLY A 31 -3.38 8.20 1.91
CA GLY A 31 -4.60 9.01 1.74
C GLY A 31 -5.88 8.40 2.32
N VAL A 32 -5.80 7.32 3.11
CA VAL A 32 -6.99 6.65 3.68
C VAL A 32 -7.03 6.66 5.20
N VAL A 33 -5.93 6.35 5.89
CA VAL A 33 -5.95 6.24 7.36
C VAL A 33 -6.26 7.57 8.03
N GLY A 34 -7.19 7.55 8.98
CA GLY A 34 -7.58 8.73 9.76
C GLY A 34 -8.56 9.66 9.04
N GLU A 35 -8.98 9.34 7.82
CA GLU A 35 -9.95 10.12 7.06
C GLU A 35 -11.37 9.64 7.35
N PRO A 36 -12.21 10.41 8.10
CA PRO A 36 -13.49 9.92 8.61
C PRO A 36 -14.48 9.44 7.53
N LYS A 37 -14.36 9.98 6.30
CA LYS A 37 -15.19 9.59 5.16
C LYS A 37 -14.75 8.28 4.50
N LEU A 38 -13.50 7.88 4.73
CA LEU A 38 -12.86 6.72 4.10
C LEU A 38 -12.66 5.56 5.06
N ASN A 39 -12.87 5.77 6.36
CA ASN A 39 -12.78 4.75 7.39
C ASN A 39 -14.14 4.30 7.95
N LEU A 40 -14.13 3.16 8.63
CA LEU A 40 -15.17 2.71 9.56
C LEU A 40 -15.16 3.59 10.83
N PRO A 41 -16.17 3.49 11.72
CA PRO A 41 -16.23 4.31 12.93
C PRO A 41 -15.02 4.20 13.87
N ASP A 42 -14.20 3.17 13.74
CA ASP A 42 -12.94 3.01 14.49
C ASP A 42 -11.79 3.91 14.01
N GLY A 43 -11.95 4.58 12.86
CA GLY A 43 -10.98 5.52 12.31
C GLY A 43 -9.72 4.90 11.69
N ILE A 44 -9.58 3.58 11.65
CA ILE A 44 -8.37 2.91 11.15
C ILE A 44 -8.65 1.88 10.06
N HIS A 45 -9.83 1.26 10.03
CA HIS A 45 -10.19 0.32 8.99
C HIS A 45 -10.88 1.05 7.83
N PRO A 46 -10.44 0.87 6.57
CA PRO A 46 -11.10 1.48 5.42
C PRO A 46 -12.54 0.98 5.25
N ASN A 47 -13.44 1.86 4.82
CA ASN A 47 -14.77 1.50 4.34
C ASN A 47 -14.74 1.25 2.80
N ALA A 48 -15.90 1.02 2.18
CA ALA A 48 -15.97 0.76 0.73
C ALA A 48 -15.35 1.88 -0.14
N ALA A 49 -15.45 3.14 0.27
CA ALA A 49 -14.81 4.25 -0.44
C ALA A 49 -13.29 4.28 -0.22
N GLY A 50 -12.83 4.03 1.01
CA GLY A 50 -11.41 3.88 1.30
C GLY A 50 -10.76 2.73 0.52
N HIS A 51 -11.45 1.59 0.40
CA HIS A 51 -10.98 0.46 -0.41
C HIS A 51 -10.77 0.79 -1.88
N LYS A 52 -11.56 1.71 -2.47
CA LYS A 52 -11.32 2.17 -3.85
C LYS A 52 -9.94 2.83 -3.98
N ILE A 53 -9.55 3.65 -3.00
CA ILE A 53 -8.24 4.32 -3.00
C ILE A 53 -7.11 3.31 -2.76
N LEU A 54 -7.30 2.33 -1.87
CA LEU A 54 -6.34 1.23 -1.69
C LEU A 54 -6.06 0.49 -3.01
N VAL A 55 -7.10 0.23 -3.80
CA VAL A 55 -6.94 -0.41 -5.13
C VAL A 55 -6.12 0.49 -6.04
N GLU A 56 -6.36 1.80 -6.09
CA GLU A 56 -5.55 2.72 -6.90
C GLU A 56 -4.07 2.73 -6.45
N ASN A 57 -3.79 2.71 -5.15
CA ASN A 57 -2.44 2.64 -4.61
C ASN A 57 -1.70 1.37 -5.06
N VAL A 58 -2.40 0.22 -5.07
CA VAL A 58 -1.86 -1.04 -5.57
C VAL A 58 -1.72 -1.01 -7.10
N TRP A 59 -2.72 -0.49 -7.81
CA TRP A 59 -2.79 -0.52 -9.27
C TRP A 59 -1.65 0.27 -9.92
N ARG A 60 -1.23 1.41 -9.35
CA ARG A 60 -0.07 2.18 -9.82
C ARG A 60 1.22 1.36 -9.91
N VAL A 61 1.38 0.35 -9.06
CA VAL A 61 2.54 -0.55 -9.05
C VAL A 61 2.27 -1.80 -9.87
N PHE A 62 1.05 -2.35 -9.78
CA PHE A 62 0.70 -3.62 -10.40
C PHE A 62 0.46 -3.52 -11.92
N GLU A 63 -0.10 -2.42 -12.42
CA GLU A 63 -0.49 -2.28 -13.83
C GLU A 63 0.68 -2.52 -14.81
N PRO A 64 1.87 -1.90 -14.64
CA PRO A 64 2.98 -2.14 -15.56
C PRO A 64 3.41 -3.61 -15.58
N ILE A 65 3.37 -4.28 -14.43
CA ILE A 65 3.72 -5.70 -14.27
C ILE A 65 2.68 -6.58 -14.97
N ALA A 66 1.40 -6.29 -14.76
CA ALA A 66 0.31 -7.01 -15.42
C ALA A 66 0.37 -6.85 -16.94
N ARG A 67 0.68 -5.64 -17.43
CA ARG A 67 0.88 -5.38 -18.86
C ARG A 67 2.07 -6.15 -19.41
N GLU A 68 3.23 -6.09 -18.75
CA GLU A 68 4.41 -6.87 -19.15
C GLU A 68 4.10 -8.36 -19.22
N ALA A 69 3.39 -8.90 -18.22
CA ALA A 69 3.02 -10.32 -18.19
C ALA A 69 1.99 -10.69 -19.27
N ALA A 70 1.06 -9.80 -19.62
CA ALA A 70 0.06 -10.05 -20.65
C ALA A 70 0.58 -9.98 -22.09
N PHE A 71 1.73 -9.31 -22.30
CA PHE A 71 2.38 -9.17 -23.60
C PHE A 71 3.66 -10.02 -23.74
N LYS A 72 3.95 -10.87 -22.76
CA LYS A 72 4.87 -12.02 -22.89
C LYS A 72 4.14 -13.21 -23.50
#